data_AF-A0A3S4SNF5-F1
#
_entry.id   AF-A0A3S4SNF5-F1
#
_cell.length_a   1.000
_cell.length_b   1.000
_cell.length_c   1.000
_cell.angle_alpha   90.00
_cell.angle_beta   90.00
_cell.angle_gamma   90.00
#
_symmetry.space_group_name_H-M   'P 1'
#
loop_
_entity.id
_entity.type
_entity.pdbx_description
1 polymer ?
#
loop_
_entity_poly.entity_id
_entity_poly.type
_entity_poly.pdbx_seq_one_letter_code
_entity_poly.pdbx_strand_id
1 'polypeptide(L)'
;MSQSRPSGPSQRRVERISQQPEAAEPAPLEDAAPSDPPAPRSAPSHQSRPGPADDIMLSTGKPQPSPKPTQEQIRQQPGRKAWVPNQHGAWSMLVLPPVVGWVVGGFSWVNLIFLPAWWGAYLTYWAWSQWLRTRSPRKRALLLLPLIIYTGWTALLGLLVLLAAPYLIQWVVPLAPLFAVAAHQVWRGHERSLISGLATTSAASLMAAVTYSLAVSGAGGFLGTANVASLPGSSPNGALTGWQWMWLVTGLTAAYFGGTVPYIKSMIRERFNYPLLTGTVVAHSAVAAGVVWAATGGYLPWSHAALWVVLALRSLIMPLWQWHLARTRHRPLRPGTMGVVEIVMCVAFLVTVATR
;
A
#
# COMPACT_ATOMS: atom_id res chain seq x y z
N MET A 1 5.42 25.82 -62.30
CA MET A 1 5.74 27.08 -61.59
C MET A 1 6.22 26.67 -60.19
N SER A 2 7.49 26.32 -59.97
CA SER A 2 8.69 27.19 -59.85
C SER A 2 8.46 28.27 -58.77
N GLN A 3 9.23 28.38 -57.68
CA GLN A 3 10.66 28.11 -57.50
C GLN A 3 11.05 27.55 -56.12
N SER A 4 12.28 27.08 -56.10
CA SER A 4 13.02 26.31 -55.10
C SER A 4 14.31 27.05 -54.66
N ARG A 5 14.66 26.93 -53.36
CA ARG A 5 16.03 26.74 -52.78
C ARG A 5 17.08 27.88 -52.93
N PRO A 6 18.30 27.83 -52.29
CA PRO A 6 18.82 27.13 -51.09
C PRO A 6 19.88 27.91 -50.21
N SER A 7 20.41 27.20 -49.17
CA SER A 7 21.82 27.13 -48.65
C SER A 7 22.43 28.14 -47.63
N GLY A 8 23.05 27.57 -46.57
CA GLY A 8 23.97 28.21 -45.57
C GLY A 8 25.43 28.30 -46.09
N PRO A 9 26.52 28.03 -45.31
CA PRO A 9 26.74 28.01 -43.85
C PRO A 9 28.08 28.66 -43.37
N SER A 10 28.29 28.68 -42.03
CA SER A 10 29.57 28.38 -41.32
C SER A 10 30.70 29.42 -41.08
N GLN A 11 31.10 29.46 -39.80
CA GLN A 11 32.47 29.42 -39.22
C GLN A 11 33.33 30.69 -38.95
N ARG A 12 33.66 30.80 -37.64
CA ARG A 12 34.99 30.99 -36.98
C ARG A 12 35.68 32.37 -36.90
N ARG A 13 36.10 32.64 -35.65
CA ARG A 13 37.43 33.12 -35.17
C ARG A 13 37.74 34.62 -35.23
N VAL A 14 37.91 35.24 -34.05
CA VAL A 14 38.94 36.25 -33.71
C VAL A 14 39.22 36.09 -32.20
N GLU A 15 40.34 35.51 -31.72
CA GLU A 15 41.74 35.99 -31.60
C GLU A 15 42.04 36.77 -30.30
N ARG A 16 43.18 36.42 -29.67
CA ARG A 16 43.69 36.78 -28.34
C ARG A 16 45.04 37.49 -28.53
N ILE A 17 45.27 38.64 -27.88
CA ILE A 17 46.60 39.24 -27.60
C ILE A 17 46.42 40.10 -26.31
N SER A 18 46.95 39.81 -25.12
CA SER A 18 48.34 39.81 -24.59
C SER A 18 48.99 41.21 -24.44
N GLN A 19 49.26 41.66 -23.21
CA GLN A 19 50.61 41.98 -22.66
C GLN A 19 50.60 42.97 -21.47
N GLN A 20 51.46 42.62 -20.49
CA GLN A 20 52.01 43.33 -19.31
C GLN A 20 52.91 44.54 -19.71
N PRO A 21 53.52 45.38 -18.82
CA PRO A 21 54.36 45.01 -17.65
C PRO A 21 54.34 46.02 -16.44
N GLU A 22 54.85 45.66 -15.25
CA GLU A 22 56.15 46.07 -14.59
C GLU A 22 55.85 46.96 -13.36
N ALA A 23 56.01 46.54 -12.09
CA ALA A 23 57.21 46.43 -11.24
C ALA A 23 57.95 47.76 -10.96
N ALA A 24 57.87 48.27 -9.71
CA ALA A 24 58.94 49.02 -9.01
C ALA A 24 58.59 49.29 -7.52
N GLU A 25 59.50 48.87 -6.64
CA GLU A 25 59.67 49.10 -5.18
C GLU A 25 60.26 50.51 -4.86
N PRO A 26 60.79 50.84 -3.64
CA PRO A 26 60.20 50.88 -2.28
C PRO A 26 60.62 52.12 -1.41
N ALA A 27 60.13 52.15 -0.15
CA ALA A 27 60.81 52.59 1.11
C ALA A 27 60.81 54.11 1.52
N PRO A 28 61.21 54.48 2.77
CA PRO A 28 60.83 53.99 4.12
C PRO A 28 60.68 55.11 5.21
N LEU A 29 60.54 54.68 6.49
CA LEU A 29 60.79 55.36 7.80
C LEU A 29 59.56 56.06 8.44
N GLU A 30 59.25 55.96 9.75
CA GLU A 30 60.13 55.88 10.93
C GLU A 30 59.38 55.36 12.20
N ASP A 31 60.16 55.08 13.24
CA ASP A 31 59.97 54.25 14.45
C ASP A 31 58.93 54.64 15.54
N ALA A 32 58.43 53.63 16.29
CA ALA A 32 58.70 53.43 17.75
C ALA A 32 57.67 52.48 18.44
N ALA A 33 58.16 51.47 19.16
CA ALA A 33 57.42 50.44 19.94
C ALA A 33 57.49 50.72 21.47
N PRO A 34 57.13 49.83 22.44
CA PRO A 34 56.27 48.63 22.45
C PRO A 34 55.31 48.55 23.68
N SER A 35 54.32 47.63 23.67
CA SER A 35 53.89 46.87 24.88
C SER A 35 53.13 45.59 24.48
N ASP A 36 53.45 44.49 25.16
CA ASP A 36 53.22 43.08 24.78
C ASP A 36 52.07 42.41 25.63
N PRO A 37 51.64 41.14 25.40
CA PRO A 37 50.24 40.75 25.14
C PRO A 37 49.55 39.91 26.26
N PRO A 38 48.32 39.35 26.04
CA PRO A 38 48.23 37.97 25.55
C PRO A 38 47.08 37.64 24.55
N ALA A 39 47.41 36.64 23.73
CA ALA A 39 46.71 35.72 22.81
C ALA A 39 45.16 35.65 22.67
N PRO A 40 44.67 35.20 21.49
CA PRO A 40 43.32 35.46 20.97
C PRO A 40 42.28 34.41 21.35
N ARG A 41 41.03 34.84 21.57
CA ARG A 41 39.85 33.97 21.53
C ARG A 41 39.47 33.75 20.06
N SER A 42 39.67 32.54 19.57
CA SER A 42 39.24 32.09 18.24
C SER A 42 37.71 32.01 18.15
N ALA A 43 37.08 33.06 17.64
CA ALA A 43 35.74 32.97 17.08
C ALA A 43 35.85 32.36 15.66
N PRO A 44 35.01 31.37 15.28
CA PRO A 44 35.02 30.84 13.92
C PRO A 44 34.31 31.85 12.99
N SER A 45 35.05 32.84 12.49
CA SER A 45 34.57 33.71 11.43
C SER A 45 34.78 33.05 10.06
N HIS A 46 34.01 32.00 9.76
CA HIS A 46 33.65 31.70 8.38
C HIS A 46 32.41 32.54 8.02
N GLN A 47 32.58 33.85 7.99
CA GLN A 47 31.66 34.72 7.27
C GLN A 47 32.02 34.60 5.79
N SER A 48 31.37 33.66 5.10
CA SER A 48 31.22 33.74 3.65
C SER A 48 30.79 35.16 3.31
N ARG A 49 31.49 35.79 2.36
CA ARG A 49 31.16 37.16 1.89
C ARG A 49 29.65 37.23 1.64
N PRO A 50 28.95 38.27 2.14
CA PRO A 50 27.52 38.42 1.94
C PRO A 50 27.21 38.28 0.46
N GLY A 51 26.37 37.32 0.12
CA GLY A 51 25.89 37.17 -1.24
C GLY A 51 24.89 38.29 -1.56
N PRO A 52 24.52 38.50 -2.83
CA PRO A 52 23.48 39.49 -3.20
C PRO A 52 22.14 39.30 -2.46
N ALA A 53 21.90 38.10 -1.92
CA ALA A 53 20.74 37.76 -1.11
C ALA A 53 20.83 38.30 0.33
N ASP A 54 22.04 38.40 0.89
CA ASP A 54 22.27 38.96 2.22
C ASP A 54 22.13 40.48 2.19
N ASP A 55 22.56 41.13 1.09
CA ASP A 55 22.40 42.58 0.88
C ASP A 55 20.93 43.02 0.86
N ILE A 56 20.03 42.18 0.33
CA ILE A 56 18.58 42.45 0.30
C ILE A 56 17.97 42.20 1.68
N MET A 57 18.41 41.17 2.41
CA MET A 57 17.94 40.90 3.77
C MET A 57 18.39 41.99 4.74
N LEU A 58 19.62 42.47 4.60
CA LEU A 58 20.20 43.57 5.38
C LEU A 58 19.55 44.93 5.04
N SER A 59 19.13 45.16 3.79
CA SER A 59 18.52 46.43 3.37
C SER A 59 17.00 46.50 3.56
N THR A 60 16.28 45.37 3.50
CA THR A 60 14.81 45.35 3.53
C THR A 60 14.21 44.62 4.75
N GLY A 61 15.04 43.93 5.55
CA GLY A 61 14.62 43.18 6.73
C GLY A 61 13.69 42.00 6.45
N LYS A 62 13.53 41.61 5.18
CA LYS A 62 12.60 40.54 4.76
C LYS A 62 13.38 39.40 4.10
N PRO A 63 13.25 38.15 4.59
CA PRO A 63 13.82 37.01 3.89
C PRO A 63 13.13 36.85 2.54
N GLN A 64 13.91 36.65 1.48
CA GLN A 64 13.37 36.36 0.15
C GLN A 64 12.63 35.01 0.21
N PRO A 65 11.40 34.89 -0.33
CA PRO A 65 10.73 33.60 -0.43
C PRO A 65 11.59 32.68 -1.31
N SER A 66 11.88 31.47 -0.81
CA SER A 66 12.66 30.47 -1.53
C SER A 66 12.12 30.31 -2.96
N PRO A 67 12.99 30.27 -3.99
CA PRO A 67 12.52 30.15 -5.37
C PRO A 67 11.63 28.90 -5.48
N LYS A 68 10.40 29.09 -5.98
CA LYS A 68 9.47 27.98 -6.19
C LYS A 68 10.14 26.98 -7.12
N PRO A 69 10.18 25.68 -6.78
CA PRO A 69 10.89 24.69 -7.59
C PRO A 69 10.35 24.72 -9.03
N THR A 70 11.26 24.71 -10.00
CA THR A 70 10.91 24.77 -11.43
C THR A 70 10.05 23.55 -11.79
N GLN A 71 9.16 23.66 -12.79
CA GLN A 71 8.29 22.53 -13.18
C GLN A 71 9.08 21.23 -13.49
N GLU A 72 10.32 21.35 -13.96
CA GLU A 72 11.22 20.19 -14.14
C GLU A 72 11.66 19.56 -12.82
N GLN A 73 11.98 20.35 -11.80
CA GLN A 73 12.33 19.85 -10.46
C GLN A 73 11.13 19.18 -9.77
N ILE A 74 9.93 19.74 -9.93
CA ILE A 74 8.68 19.13 -9.45
C ILE A 74 8.41 17.79 -10.17
N ARG A 75 8.76 17.68 -11.46
CA ARG A 75 8.66 16.42 -12.22
C ARG A 75 9.75 15.39 -11.85
N GLN A 76 10.88 15.85 -11.31
CA GLN A 76 12.01 15.01 -10.91
C GLN A 76 11.90 14.43 -9.50
N GLN A 77 11.08 15.01 -8.63
CA GLN A 77 10.82 14.42 -7.32
C GLN A 77 9.82 13.28 -7.41
N PRO A 78 10.00 12.16 -6.67
CA PRO A 78 8.96 11.15 -6.52
C PRO A 78 7.80 11.79 -5.78
N GLY A 79 6.83 12.34 -6.54
CA GLY A 79 5.66 12.97 -5.94
C GLY A 79 4.95 11.99 -5.00
N ARG A 80 4.18 12.51 -4.03
CA ARG A 80 3.45 11.73 -3.00
C ARG A 80 2.73 10.48 -3.52
N LYS A 81 2.31 10.47 -4.79
CA LYS A 81 1.69 9.35 -5.51
C LYS A 81 2.62 8.16 -5.78
N ALA A 82 3.94 8.33 -5.69
CA ALA A 82 4.97 7.30 -5.84
C ALA A 82 5.27 6.55 -4.53
N TRP A 83 4.82 7.08 -3.39
CA TRP A 83 4.97 6.45 -2.07
C TRP A 83 3.66 5.89 -1.52
N VAL A 84 2.53 6.57 -1.73
CA VAL A 84 1.26 6.19 -1.11
C VAL A 84 0.28 5.59 -2.14
N PRO A 85 -0.25 4.38 -1.90
CA PRO A 85 -1.32 3.80 -2.73
C PRO A 85 -2.61 4.61 -2.64
N ASN A 86 -3.26 4.85 -3.79
CA ASN A 86 -4.55 5.56 -3.85
C ASN A 86 -5.77 4.62 -3.75
N GLN A 87 -5.60 3.40 -3.23
CA GLN A 87 -6.64 2.37 -3.21
C GLN A 87 -7.30 2.26 -1.84
N HIS A 88 -8.35 3.06 -1.63
CA HIS A 88 -9.08 3.10 -0.36
C HIS A 88 -9.73 1.77 0.03
N GLY A 89 -10.16 0.96 -0.95
CA GLY A 89 -10.82 -0.33 -0.69
C GLY A 89 -9.87 -1.46 -0.28
N ALA A 90 -8.55 -1.31 -0.43
CA ALA A 90 -7.60 -2.35 -0.04
C ALA A 90 -7.36 -2.39 1.49
N TRP A 91 -7.62 -1.29 2.20
CA TRP A 91 -7.32 -1.18 3.63
C TRP A 91 -8.19 -2.10 4.49
N SER A 92 -9.46 -2.27 4.15
CA SER A 92 -10.33 -3.22 4.88
C SER A 92 -9.85 -4.66 4.72
N MET A 93 -9.41 -5.04 3.52
CA MET A 93 -8.80 -6.35 3.24
C MET A 93 -7.46 -6.55 3.96
N LEU A 94 -6.74 -5.46 4.22
CA LEU A 94 -5.45 -5.50 4.90
C LEU A 94 -5.59 -5.61 6.43
N VAL A 95 -6.68 -5.08 6.99
CA VAL A 95 -6.90 -4.97 8.44
C VAL A 95 -7.83 -6.05 8.98
N LEU A 96 -8.96 -6.31 8.34
CA LEU A 96 -9.98 -7.19 8.91
C LEU A 96 -9.50 -8.63 9.11
N PRO A 97 -8.91 -9.33 8.12
CA PRO A 97 -8.54 -10.73 8.31
C PRO A 97 -7.56 -10.94 9.48
N PRO A 98 -6.45 -10.18 9.62
CA PRO A 98 -5.61 -10.27 10.81
C PRO A 98 -6.35 -10.05 12.14
N VAL A 99 -7.29 -9.09 12.16
CA VAL A 99 -8.10 -8.80 13.36
C VAL A 99 -9.02 -9.97 13.70
N VAL A 100 -9.58 -10.66 12.71
CA VAL A 100 -10.39 -11.86 12.92
C VAL A 100 -9.60 -12.94 13.64
N GLY A 101 -8.36 -13.23 13.21
CA GLY A 101 -7.52 -14.23 13.87
C GLY A 101 -7.15 -13.84 15.30
N TRP A 102 -6.94 -12.55 15.58
CA TRP A 102 -6.76 -12.04 16.94
C TRP A 102 -7.99 -12.21 17.83
N VAL A 103 -9.18 -11.88 17.32
CA VAL A 103 -10.42 -11.99 18.09
C VAL A 103 -10.73 -13.45 18.43
N VAL A 104 -10.43 -14.37 17.52
CA VAL A 104 -10.67 -15.81 17.75
C VAL A 104 -9.57 -16.45 18.59
N GLY A 105 -8.30 -16.17 18.29
CA GLY A 105 -7.13 -16.84 18.87
C GLY A 105 -6.54 -16.17 20.11
N GLY A 106 -6.79 -14.87 20.31
CA GLY A 106 -6.16 -14.07 21.35
C GLY A 106 -4.93 -13.27 20.88
N PHE A 107 -4.28 -12.60 21.82
CA PHE A 107 -3.12 -11.75 21.54
C PHE A 107 -1.82 -12.57 21.45
N SER A 108 -0.96 -12.21 20.48
CA SER A 108 0.43 -12.66 20.42
C SER A 108 1.33 -11.49 20.07
N TRP A 109 2.41 -11.32 20.84
CA TRP A 109 3.34 -10.21 20.71
C TRP A 109 4.05 -10.19 19.35
N VAL A 110 4.21 -11.36 18.70
CA VAL A 110 4.81 -11.48 17.36
C VAL A 110 3.99 -10.69 16.32
N ASN A 111 2.70 -10.47 16.57
CA ASN A 111 1.86 -9.64 15.70
C ASN A 111 2.32 -8.18 15.62
N LEU A 112 3.02 -7.67 16.65
CA LEU A 112 3.58 -6.32 16.62
C LEU A 112 4.67 -6.17 15.56
N ILE A 113 5.32 -7.28 15.18
CA ILE A 113 6.32 -7.34 14.11
C ILE A 113 5.67 -7.77 12.79
N PHE A 114 4.76 -8.76 12.86
CA PHE A 114 4.09 -9.31 11.69
C PHE A 114 3.17 -8.32 10.99
N LEU A 115 2.38 -7.51 11.70
CA LEU A 115 1.47 -6.56 11.04
C LEU A 115 2.20 -5.48 10.23
N PRO A 116 3.28 -4.85 10.75
CA PRO A 116 4.10 -3.97 9.94
C PRO A 116 4.80 -4.69 8.78
N ALA A 117 5.16 -5.97 8.92
CA ALA A 117 5.68 -6.79 7.82
C ALA A 117 4.63 -7.03 6.74
N TRP A 118 3.39 -7.35 7.14
CA TRP A 118 2.23 -7.55 6.27
C TRP A 118 1.87 -6.28 5.49
N TRP A 119 1.84 -5.13 6.16
CA TRP A 119 1.65 -3.84 5.50
C TRP A 119 2.82 -3.50 4.58
N GLY A 120 4.06 -3.80 4.99
CA GLY A 120 5.24 -3.72 4.15
C GLY A 120 5.11 -4.56 2.87
N ALA A 121 4.59 -5.78 2.97
CA ALA A 121 4.38 -6.66 1.83
C ALA A 121 3.38 -6.07 0.83
N TYR A 122 2.30 -5.46 1.30
CA TYR A 122 1.36 -4.73 0.44
C TYR A 122 2.03 -3.54 -0.28
N LEU A 123 2.80 -2.73 0.45
CA LEU A 123 3.54 -1.60 -0.12
C LEU A 123 4.60 -2.06 -1.12
N THR A 124 5.27 -3.18 -0.84
CA THR A 124 6.24 -3.84 -1.72
C THR A 124 5.56 -4.30 -3.00
N TYR A 125 4.46 -5.05 -2.91
CA TYR A 125 3.66 -5.46 -4.07
C TYR A 125 3.24 -4.26 -4.92
N TRP A 126 2.79 -3.18 -4.28
CA TRP A 126 2.41 -1.97 -4.97
C TRP A 126 3.59 -1.30 -5.69
N ALA A 127 4.73 -1.13 -5.01
CA ALA A 127 5.93 -0.53 -5.59
C ALA A 127 6.48 -1.34 -6.77
N TRP A 128 6.55 -2.67 -6.62
CA TRP A 128 6.90 -3.59 -7.71
C TRP A 128 5.95 -3.46 -8.89
N SER A 129 4.64 -3.41 -8.64
CA SER A 129 3.65 -3.22 -9.69
C SER A 129 3.84 -1.89 -10.43
N GLN A 130 4.14 -0.78 -9.73
CA GLN A 130 4.44 0.51 -10.37
C GLN A 130 5.71 0.45 -11.22
N TRP A 131 6.78 -0.15 -10.69
CA TRP A 131 8.07 -0.23 -11.34
C TRP A 131 8.03 -1.09 -12.62
N LEU A 132 7.37 -2.26 -12.55
CA LEU A 132 7.18 -3.17 -13.69
C LEU A 132 6.40 -2.50 -14.83
N ARG A 133 5.31 -1.79 -14.51
CA ARG A 133 4.48 -1.06 -15.49
C ARG A 133 5.19 0.12 -16.17
N THR A 134 6.11 0.77 -15.46
CA THR A 134 6.70 2.02 -15.94
C THR A 134 7.76 1.73 -17.00
N ARG A 135 7.56 2.10 -18.27
CA ARG A 135 8.57 1.84 -19.33
C ARG A 135 9.70 2.87 -19.40
N SER A 136 9.47 4.09 -18.92
CA SER A 136 10.47 5.17 -18.98
C SER A 136 11.60 4.94 -17.96
N PRO A 137 12.87 4.89 -18.37
CA PRO A 137 14.00 4.69 -17.46
C PRO A 137 14.09 5.75 -16.36
N ARG A 138 13.86 7.02 -16.73
CA ARG A 138 13.88 8.15 -15.78
C ARG A 138 12.81 8.01 -14.69
N LYS A 139 11.60 7.60 -15.06
CA LYS A 139 10.51 7.38 -14.08
C LYS A 139 10.72 6.11 -13.26
N ARG A 140 11.31 5.05 -13.84
CA ARG A 140 11.69 3.84 -13.11
C ARG A 140 12.71 4.15 -12.02
N ALA A 141 13.70 5.01 -12.30
CA ALA A 141 14.71 5.40 -11.33
C ALA A 141 14.09 6.04 -10.06
N LEU A 142 13.04 6.87 -10.22
CA LEU A 142 12.33 7.48 -9.10
C LEU A 142 11.55 6.47 -8.24
N LEU A 143 11.16 5.33 -8.81
CA LEU A 143 10.44 4.26 -8.12
C LEU A 143 11.37 3.25 -7.42
N LEU A 144 12.68 3.28 -7.74
CA LEU A 144 13.65 2.37 -7.13
C LEU A 144 13.79 2.60 -5.63
N LEU A 145 13.77 3.86 -5.18
CA LEU A 145 13.93 4.17 -3.76
C LEU A 145 12.77 3.61 -2.90
N PRO A 146 11.48 3.87 -3.20
CA PRO A 146 10.37 3.20 -2.51
C PRO A 146 10.43 1.68 -2.62
N LEU A 147 10.80 1.15 -3.79
CA LEU A 147 10.89 -0.30 -4.00
C LEU A 147 11.93 -0.94 -3.08
N ILE A 148 13.13 -0.38 -2.99
CA ILE A 148 14.22 -0.89 -2.14
C ILE A 148 13.82 -0.78 -0.67
N ILE A 149 13.28 0.36 -0.23
CA ILE A 149 12.90 0.57 1.17
C ILE A 149 11.79 -0.40 1.58
N TYR A 150 10.72 -0.52 0.80
CA TYR A 150 9.62 -1.42 1.14
C TYR A 150 10.05 -2.88 1.08
N THR A 151 10.84 -3.26 0.07
CA THR A 151 11.36 -4.64 -0.04
C THR A 151 12.28 -4.96 1.13
N GLY A 152 13.22 -4.07 1.48
CA GLY A 152 14.14 -4.25 2.59
C GLY A 152 13.43 -4.31 3.95
N TRP A 153 12.48 -3.39 4.19
CA TRP A 153 11.62 -3.40 5.38
C TRP A 153 10.85 -4.71 5.52
N THR A 154 10.20 -5.16 4.44
CA THR A 154 9.40 -6.39 4.42
C THR A 154 10.27 -7.61 4.64
N ALA A 155 11.44 -7.68 4.00
CA ALA A 155 12.38 -8.78 4.14
C ALA A 155 12.94 -8.86 5.57
N LEU A 156 13.34 -7.72 6.15
CA LEU A 156 13.86 -7.65 7.52
C LEU A 156 12.80 -8.08 8.53
N LEU A 157 11.61 -7.48 8.49
CA LEU A 157 10.56 -7.83 9.44
C LEU A 157 10.03 -9.25 9.23
N GLY A 158 9.92 -9.70 7.96
CA GLY A 158 9.56 -11.07 7.62
C GLY A 158 10.57 -12.08 8.18
N LEU A 159 11.86 -11.78 8.11
CA LEU A 159 12.91 -12.59 8.73
C LEU A 159 12.76 -12.63 10.25
N LEU A 160 12.56 -11.47 10.90
CA LEU A 160 12.35 -11.41 12.35
C LEU A 160 11.11 -12.21 12.78
N VAL A 161 10.03 -12.16 12.01
CA VAL A 161 8.83 -12.98 12.25
C VAL A 161 9.16 -14.47 12.13
N LEU A 162 9.89 -14.90 11.09
CA LEU A 162 10.26 -16.31 10.92
C LEU A 162 11.23 -16.79 12.00
N LEU A 163 12.11 -15.94 12.50
CA LEU A 163 12.97 -16.26 13.65
C LEU A 163 12.16 -16.41 14.93
N ALA A 164 11.16 -15.55 15.16
CA ALA A 164 10.30 -15.60 16.35
C ALA A 164 9.23 -16.70 16.28
N ALA A 165 8.74 -17.03 15.09
CA ALA A 165 7.65 -17.97 14.83
C ALA A 165 7.98 -18.84 13.59
N PRO A 166 8.95 -19.78 13.69
CA PRO A 166 9.43 -20.55 12.54
C PRO A 166 8.38 -21.44 11.91
N TYR A 167 7.37 -21.88 12.69
CA TYR A 167 6.22 -22.62 12.18
C TYR A 167 5.44 -21.86 11.11
N LEU A 168 5.61 -20.53 10.96
CA LEU A 168 4.93 -19.78 9.91
C LEU A 168 5.42 -20.12 8.49
N ILE A 169 6.57 -20.78 8.34
CA ILE A 169 7.09 -21.19 7.03
C ILE A 169 6.10 -22.06 6.24
N GLN A 170 5.25 -22.83 6.93
CA GLN A 170 4.22 -23.66 6.31
C GLN A 170 3.21 -22.87 5.47
N TRP A 171 2.96 -21.60 5.81
CA TRP A 171 2.00 -20.75 5.10
C TRP A 171 2.47 -20.37 3.70
N VAL A 172 3.75 -20.61 3.37
CA VAL A 172 4.24 -20.54 1.99
C VAL A 172 3.44 -21.46 1.07
N VAL A 173 3.00 -22.63 1.56
CA VAL A 173 2.27 -23.62 0.75
C VAL A 173 1.00 -23.03 0.13
N PRO A 174 0.05 -22.44 0.90
CA PRO A 174 -1.12 -21.79 0.31
C PRO A 174 -0.84 -20.39 -0.27
N LEU A 175 0.12 -19.62 0.27
CA LEU A 175 0.33 -18.24 -0.15
C LEU A 175 1.15 -18.11 -1.45
N ALA A 176 2.16 -18.96 -1.65
CA ALA A 176 3.01 -18.92 -2.84
C ALA A 176 2.24 -19.04 -4.16
N PRO A 177 1.31 -20.00 -4.36
CA PRO A 177 0.55 -20.08 -5.61
C PRO A 177 -0.35 -18.85 -5.81
N LEU A 178 -0.95 -18.29 -4.74
CA LEU A 178 -1.78 -17.08 -4.83
C LEU A 178 -0.94 -15.86 -5.25
N PHE A 179 0.24 -15.69 -4.65
CA PHE A 179 1.16 -14.63 -5.04
C PHE A 179 1.75 -14.84 -6.44
N ALA A 180 2.02 -16.08 -6.85
CA ALA A 180 2.48 -16.40 -8.19
C ALA A 180 1.42 -16.02 -9.24
N VAL A 181 0.14 -16.33 -8.99
CA VAL A 181 -0.97 -15.91 -9.85
C VAL A 181 -1.05 -14.38 -9.92
N ALA A 182 -1.00 -13.68 -8.79
CA ALA A 182 -1.04 -12.22 -8.77
C ALA A 182 0.14 -11.60 -9.53
N ALA A 183 1.36 -12.10 -9.32
CA ALA A 183 2.56 -11.65 -10.00
C ALA A 183 2.50 -11.93 -11.51
N HIS A 184 2.04 -13.11 -11.91
CA HIS A 184 1.84 -13.47 -13.31
C HIS A 184 0.85 -12.51 -13.99
N GLN A 185 -0.27 -12.21 -13.33
CA GLN A 185 -1.27 -11.29 -13.85
C GLN A 185 -0.73 -9.86 -13.95
N VAL A 186 0.08 -9.39 -13.00
CA VAL A 186 0.76 -8.08 -13.07
C VAL A 186 1.75 -8.06 -14.24
N TRP A 187 2.56 -9.10 -14.41
CA TRP A 187 3.54 -9.21 -15.49
C TRP A 187 2.87 -9.19 -16.89
N ARG A 188 1.72 -9.86 -17.02
CA ARG A 188 0.89 -9.84 -18.24
C ARG A 188 0.12 -8.52 -18.45
N GLY A 189 0.16 -7.58 -17.50
CA GLY A 189 -0.62 -6.33 -17.56
C GLY A 189 -2.11 -6.47 -17.19
N HIS A 190 -2.52 -7.64 -16.68
CA HIS A 190 -3.88 -7.99 -16.27
C HIS A 190 -4.12 -7.85 -14.76
N GLU A 191 -3.47 -6.90 -14.10
CA GLU A 191 -3.59 -6.65 -12.65
C GLU A 191 -5.03 -6.40 -12.19
N ARG A 192 -5.89 -5.91 -13.09
CA ARG A 192 -7.31 -5.59 -12.87
C ARG A 192 -8.25 -6.74 -13.20
N SER A 193 -7.71 -7.91 -13.54
CA SER A 193 -8.49 -9.12 -13.82
C SER A 193 -9.19 -9.63 -12.57
N LEU A 194 -10.25 -10.42 -12.79
CA LEU A 194 -10.97 -11.09 -11.71
C LEU A 194 -10.04 -12.05 -10.95
N ILE A 195 -9.25 -12.83 -11.69
CA ILE A 195 -8.30 -13.82 -11.15
C ILE A 195 -7.28 -13.15 -10.22
N SER A 196 -6.68 -12.02 -10.63
CA SER A 196 -5.74 -11.26 -9.79
C SER A 196 -6.41 -10.77 -8.49
N GLY A 197 -7.63 -10.23 -8.61
CA GLY A 197 -8.39 -9.77 -7.45
C GLY A 197 -8.75 -10.91 -6.49
N LEU A 198 -9.22 -12.05 -7.00
CA LEU A 198 -9.53 -13.23 -6.19
C LEU A 198 -8.27 -13.80 -5.53
N ALA A 199 -7.14 -13.88 -6.23
CA ALA A 199 -5.89 -14.39 -5.67
C ALA A 199 -5.38 -13.51 -4.51
N THR A 200 -5.36 -12.19 -4.71
CA THR A 200 -4.88 -11.24 -3.68
C THR A 200 -5.83 -11.14 -2.48
N THR A 201 -7.15 -11.20 -2.69
CA THR A 201 -8.12 -11.22 -1.59
C THR A 201 -8.13 -12.54 -0.83
N SER A 202 -7.90 -13.68 -1.51
CA SER A 202 -7.70 -14.97 -0.85
C SER A 202 -6.44 -14.97 0.02
N ALA A 203 -5.33 -14.43 -0.50
CA ALA A 203 -4.08 -14.31 0.26
C ALA A 203 -4.25 -13.39 1.48
N ALA A 204 -4.94 -12.27 1.33
CA ALA A 204 -5.28 -11.40 2.45
C ALA A 204 -6.19 -12.09 3.48
N SER A 205 -7.17 -12.87 3.02
CA SER A 205 -8.10 -13.58 3.92
C SER A 205 -7.42 -14.68 4.72
N LEU A 206 -6.41 -15.35 4.16
CA LEU A 206 -5.58 -16.32 4.89
C LEU A 206 -4.84 -15.69 6.08
N MET A 207 -4.67 -14.37 6.12
CA MET A 207 -4.07 -13.71 7.28
C MET A 207 -4.89 -13.90 8.56
N ALA A 208 -6.19 -14.19 8.46
CA ALA A 208 -6.99 -14.61 9.62
C ALA A 208 -6.44 -15.89 10.26
N ALA A 209 -6.14 -16.90 9.45
CA ALA A 209 -5.58 -18.15 9.94
C ALA A 209 -4.11 -18.02 10.35
N VAL A 210 -3.32 -17.19 9.67
CA VAL A 210 -1.93 -16.89 10.05
C VAL A 210 -1.86 -16.22 11.43
N THR A 211 -2.68 -15.21 11.68
CA THR A 211 -2.70 -14.51 12.98
C THR A 211 -3.28 -15.38 14.09
N TYR A 212 -4.24 -16.26 13.79
CA TYR A 212 -4.66 -17.31 14.72
C TYR A 212 -3.49 -18.26 15.04
N SER A 213 -2.74 -18.71 14.04
CA SER A 213 -1.53 -19.53 14.22
C SER A 213 -0.53 -18.87 15.16
N LEU A 214 -0.35 -17.55 15.04
CA LEU A 214 0.51 -16.76 15.92
C LEU A 214 -0.03 -16.68 17.35
N ALA A 215 -1.34 -16.54 17.50
CA ALA A 215 -2.01 -16.46 18.81
C ALA A 215 -1.89 -17.77 19.59
N VAL A 216 -2.06 -18.91 18.92
CA VAL A 216 -1.92 -20.25 19.52
C VAL A 216 -0.48 -20.77 19.51
N SER A 217 0.51 -19.92 19.23
CA SER A 217 1.94 -20.27 19.20
C SER A 217 2.28 -21.48 18.31
N GLY A 218 1.57 -21.65 17.20
CA GLY A 218 1.79 -22.75 16.25
C GLY A 218 1.17 -24.09 16.66
N ALA A 219 0.41 -24.14 17.76
CA ALA A 219 -0.35 -25.33 18.13
C ALA A 219 -1.37 -25.69 17.03
N GLY A 220 -1.45 -26.95 16.62
CA GLY A 220 -2.33 -27.42 15.54
C GLY A 220 -1.63 -28.15 14.39
N GLY A 221 -0.31 -28.34 14.47
CA GLY A 221 0.44 -29.08 13.45
C GLY A 221 0.43 -28.37 12.09
N PHE A 222 0.61 -29.14 11.01
CA PHE A 222 0.68 -28.57 9.66
C PHE A 222 -0.66 -27.96 9.27
N LEU A 223 -0.70 -26.64 9.07
CA LEU A 223 -1.86 -25.83 8.70
C LEU A 223 -3.10 -26.09 9.59
N GLY A 224 -2.90 -26.38 10.88
CA GLY A 224 -4.01 -26.59 11.81
C GLY A 224 -4.75 -27.93 11.64
N THR A 225 -4.13 -28.92 11.00
CA THR A 225 -4.74 -30.25 10.77
C THR A 225 -4.65 -31.18 11.97
N ALA A 226 -3.76 -30.92 12.94
CA ALA A 226 -3.68 -31.72 14.14
C ALA A 226 -4.80 -31.36 15.12
N ASN A 227 -5.45 -32.40 15.66
CA ASN A 227 -6.47 -32.22 16.68
C ASN A 227 -5.80 -31.91 18.03
N VAL A 228 -5.84 -30.64 18.42
CA VAL A 228 -5.32 -30.15 19.70
C VAL A 228 -6.51 -29.70 20.54
N ALA A 229 -6.68 -30.32 21.70
CA ALA A 229 -7.72 -29.95 22.64
C ALA A 229 -7.51 -28.52 23.17
N SER A 230 -8.59 -27.87 23.59
CA SER A 230 -8.59 -26.58 24.31
C SER A 230 -8.04 -25.36 23.56
N LEU A 231 -7.98 -25.40 22.22
CA LEU A 231 -7.64 -24.21 21.45
C LEU A 231 -8.79 -23.17 21.46
N PRO A 232 -8.49 -21.86 21.50
CA PRO A 232 -9.50 -20.80 21.47
C PRO A 232 -10.39 -20.85 20.23
N GLY A 233 -11.64 -20.44 20.40
CA GLY A 233 -12.64 -20.39 19.34
C GLY A 233 -13.53 -21.63 19.29
N SER A 234 -14.84 -21.40 19.28
CA SER A 234 -15.84 -22.46 19.19
C SER A 234 -17.07 -21.96 18.44
N SER A 235 -17.74 -22.84 17.70
CA SER A 235 -19.07 -22.57 17.18
C SER A 235 -20.10 -22.45 18.32
N PRO A 236 -21.26 -21.79 18.10
CA PRO A 236 -22.32 -21.65 19.13
C PRO A 236 -22.81 -23.00 19.70
N ASN A 237 -22.92 -24.03 18.86
CA ASN A 237 -23.27 -25.40 19.28
C ASN A 237 -22.10 -26.21 19.88
N GLY A 238 -20.89 -25.64 19.95
CA GLY A 238 -19.69 -26.31 20.46
C GLY A 238 -19.10 -27.43 19.60
N ALA A 239 -19.70 -27.73 18.44
CA ALA A 239 -19.27 -28.84 17.58
C ALA A 239 -17.95 -28.59 16.84
N LEU A 240 -17.65 -27.33 16.52
CA LEU A 240 -16.38 -26.93 15.91
C LEU A 240 -15.58 -26.16 16.95
N THR A 241 -14.33 -26.58 17.18
CA THR A 241 -13.43 -25.92 18.13
C THR A 241 -12.05 -25.73 17.50
N GLY A 242 -11.29 -24.77 18.04
CA GLY A 242 -9.91 -24.52 17.62
C GLY A 242 -9.79 -24.25 16.12
N TRP A 243 -8.94 -25.04 15.45
CA TRP A 243 -8.69 -24.92 14.01
C TRP A 243 -9.89 -25.20 13.12
N GLN A 244 -10.81 -26.09 13.52
CA GLN A 244 -12.01 -26.37 12.72
C GLN A 244 -12.89 -25.13 12.63
N TRP A 245 -13.08 -24.45 13.77
CA TRP A 245 -13.77 -23.17 13.82
C TRP A 245 -13.00 -22.10 13.04
N MET A 246 -11.68 -22.00 13.23
CA MET A 246 -10.87 -21.00 12.55
C MET A 246 -10.88 -21.16 11.03
N TRP A 247 -10.88 -22.38 10.50
CA TRP A 247 -10.97 -22.63 9.07
C TRP A 247 -12.33 -22.24 8.50
N LEU A 248 -13.44 -22.49 9.22
CA LEU A 248 -14.75 -21.98 8.83
C LEU A 248 -14.74 -20.45 8.76
N VAL A 249 -14.26 -19.78 9.80
CA VAL A 249 -14.18 -18.31 9.86
C VAL A 249 -13.26 -17.73 8.78
N THR A 250 -12.14 -18.39 8.49
CA THR A 250 -11.23 -18.01 7.39
C THR A 250 -11.90 -18.17 6.03
N GLY A 251 -12.64 -19.27 5.84
CA GLY A 251 -13.45 -19.51 4.65
C GLY A 251 -14.51 -18.43 4.43
N LEU A 252 -15.22 -18.03 5.49
CA LEU A 252 -16.20 -16.94 5.44
C LEU A 252 -15.54 -15.58 5.15
N THR A 253 -14.35 -15.33 5.72
CA THR A 253 -13.55 -14.13 5.43
C THR A 253 -13.13 -14.10 3.96
N ALA A 254 -12.68 -15.24 3.42
CA ALA A 254 -12.33 -15.40 2.01
C ALA A 254 -13.54 -15.24 1.08
N ALA A 255 -14.68 -15.80 1.45
CA ALA A 255 -15.92 -15.65 0.71
C ALA A 255 -16.40 -14.19 0.69
N TYR A 256 -16.27 -13.46 1.81
CA TYR A 256 -16.64 -12.05 1.90
C TYR A 256 -15.78 -11.19 0.97
N PHE A 257 -14.45 -11.24 1.13
CA PHE A 257 -13.55 -10.41 0.33
C PHE A 257 -13.48 -10.87 -1.14
N GLY A 258 -13.48 -12.18 -1.37
CA GLY A 258 -13.55 -12.77 -2.70
C GLY A 258 -14.83 -12.37 -3.44
N GLY A 259 -15.97 -12.38 -2.76
CA GLY A 259 -17.27 -11.93 -3.30
C GLY A 259 -17.32 -10.42 -3.59
N THR A 260 -16.66 -9.60 -2.77
CA THR A 260 -16.55 -8.15 -3.00
C THR A 260 -15.82 -7.83 -4.31
N VAL A 261 -14.90 -8.68 -4.82
CA VAL A 261 -14.17 -8.43 -6.07
C VAL A 261 -15.09 -8.33 -7.30
N PRO A 262 -15.85 -9.38 -7.70
CA PRO A 262 -16.77 -9.29 -8.84
C PRO A 262 -17.92 -8.30 -8.57
N TYR A 263 -18.36 -8.16 -7.31
CA TYR A 263 -19.36 -7.17 -6.91
C TYR A 263 -18.92 -5.73 -7.25
N ILE A 264 -17.79 -5.26 -6.74
CA ILE A 264 -17.26 -3.92 -7.03
C ILE A 264 -16.97 -3.77 -8.53
N LYS A 265 -16.51 -4.85 -9.18
CA LYS A 265 -16.19 -4.85 -10.60
C LYS A 265 -17.44 -4.60 -11.45
N SER A 266 -18.57 -5.23 -11.14
CA SER A 266 -19.87 -5.01 -11.78
C SER A 266 -20.38 -3.57 -11.59
N MET A 267 -20.05 -2.94 -10.46
CA MET A 267 -20.50 -1.57 -10.16
C MET A 267 -19.69 -0.47 -10.85
N ILE A 268 -18.39 -0.67 -11.08
CA ILE A 268 -17.48 0.41 -11.50
C ILE A 268 -16.91 0.19 -12.90
N ARG A 269 -16.20 -0.93 -13.09
CA ARG A 269 -15.34 -1.14 -14.27
C ARG A 269 -16.07 -1.86 -15.40
N GLU A 270 -16.83 -2.89 -15.05
CA GLU A 270 -17.62 -3.69 -15.99
C GLU A 270 -19.12 -3.46 -15.76
N ARG A 271 -19.49 -2.17 -15.79
CA ARG A 271 -20.90 -1.78 -15.67
C ARG A 271 -21.69 -2.35 -16.84
N PHE A 272 -22.93 -2.73 -16.56
CA PHE A 272 -23.87 -3.34 -17.51
C PHE A 272 -23.45 -4.73 -18.03
N ASN A 273 -22.45 -5.37 -17.40
CA ASN A 273 -22.12 -6.76 -17.66
C ASN A 273 -23.08 -7.68 -16.87
N TYR A 274 -24.19 -8.07 -17.48
CA TYR A 274 -25.18 -8.93 -16.85
C TYR A 274 -24.65 -10.32 -16.48
N PRO A 275 -23.88 -11.03 -17.33
CA PRO A 275 -23.27 -12.30 -16.93
C PRO A 275 -22.43 -12.20 -15.64
N LEU A 276 -21.60 -11.15 -15.52
CA LEU A 276 -20.82 -10.91 -14.30
C LEU A 276 -21.73 -10.64 -13.08
N LEU A 277 -22.78 -9.84 -13.26
CA LEU A 277 -23.74 -9.55 -12.18
C LEU A 277 -24.46 -10.82 -11.74
N THR A 278 -24.98 -11.62 -12.68
CA THR A 278 -25.65 -12.90 -12.38
C THR A 278 -24.73 -13.84 -11.63
N GLY A 279 -23.49 -14.03 -12.10
CA GLY A 279 -22.50 -14.87 -11.41
C GLY A 279 -22.19 -14.36 -10.00
N THR A 280 -22.09 -13.04 -9.83
CA THR A 280 -21.90 -12.40 -8.51
C THR A 280 -23.07 -12.71 -7.58
N VAL A 281 -24.31 -12.49 -8.03
CA VAL A 281 -25.52 -12.68 -7.23
C VAL A 281 -25.75 -14.14 -6.87
N VAL A 282 -25.54 -15.06 -7.82
CA VAL A 282 -25.63 -16.50 -7.58
C VAL A 282 -24.61 -16.94 -6.53
N ALA A 283 -23.35 -16.49 -6.64
CA ALA A 283 -22.32 -16.82 -5.67
C ALA A 283 -22.65 -16.30 -4.26
N HIS A 284 -23.08 -15.04 -4.13
CA HIS A 284 -23.45 -14.50 -2.81
C HIS A 284 -24.68 -15.19 -2.23
N SER A 285 -25.68 -15.52 -3.06
CA SER A 285 -26.89 -16.22 -2.63
C SER A 285 -26.58 -17.64 -2.18
N ALA A 286 -25.67 -18.34 -2.87
CA ALA A 286 -25.23 -19.68 -2.49
C ALA A 286 -24.49 -19.66 -1.14
N VAL A 287 -23.59 -18.70 -0.92
CA VAL A 287 -22.92 -18.56 0.38
C VAL A 287 -23.91 -18.19 1.47
N ALA A 288 -24.84 -17.26 1.21
CA ALA A 288 -25.89 -16.91 2.18
C ALA A 288 -26.76 -18.11 2.55
N ALA A 289 -27.17 -18.94 1.58
CA ALA A 289 -27.90 -20.17 1.85
C ALA A 289 -27.07 -21.15 2.72
N GLY A 290 -25.78 -21.32 2.42
CA GLY A 290 -24.87 -22.15 3.22
C GLY A 290 -24.70 -21.63 4.65
N VAL A 291 -24.61 -20.32 4.84
CA VAL A 291 -24.50 -19.71 6.17
C VAL A 291 -25.81 -19.81 6.95
N VAL A 292 -26.96 -19.61 6.30
CA VAL A 292 -28.28 -19.83 6.91
C VAL A 292 -28.42 -21.27 7.36
N TRP A 293 -28.05 -22.23 6.52
CA TRP A 293 -28.02 -23.64 6.88
C TRP A 293 -27.09 -23.91 8.07
N ALA A 294 -25.87 -23.37 8.06
CA ALA A 294 -24.94 -23.50 9.18
C ALA A 294 -25.51 -22.90 10.48
N ALA A 295 -26.24 -21.79 10.40
CA ALA A 295 -26.92 -21.21 11.56
C ALA A 295 -28.08 -22.08 12.08
N THR A 296 -28.84 -22.74 11.19
CA THR A 296 -29.87 -23.70 11.63
C THR A 296 -29.28 -24.88 12.40
N GLY A 297 -28.07 -25.32 12.05
CA GLY A 297 -27.32 -26.34 12.79
C GLY A 297 -26.62 -25.83 14.05
N GLY A 298 -26.70 -24.53 14.36
CA GLY A 298 -26.01 -23.89 15.47
C GLY A 298 -24.49 -23.71 15.27
N TYR A 299 -23.99 -23.87 14.05
CA TYR A 299 -22.57 -23.65 13.75
C TYR A 299 -22.21 -22.17 13.64
N LEU A 300 -23.17 -21.30 13.31
CA LEU A 300 -23.00 -19.85 13.20
C LEU A 300 -24.16 -19.12 13.89
N PRO A 301 -23.94 -17.92 14.44
CA PRO A 301 -25.02 -17.10 14.98
C PRO A 301 -26.02 -16.68 13.89
N TRP A 302 -27.30 -16.57 14.25
CA TRP A 302 -28.33 -16.04 13.35
C TRP A 302 -28.05 -14.60 12.90
N SER A 303 -27.36 -13.81 13.72
CA SER A 303 -26.91 -12.47 13.35
C SER A 303 -25.92 -12.50 12.18
N HIS A 304 -25.04 -13.50 12.12
CA HIS A 304 -24.12 -13.70 11.01
C HIS A 304 -24.87 -14.16 9.75
N ALA A 305 -25.86 -15.06 9.88
CA ALA A 305 -26.72 -15.42 8.76
C ALA A 305 -27.49 -14.23 8.18
N ALA A 306 -28.06 -13.38 9.04
CA ALA A 306 -28.73 -12.16 8.62
C ALA A 306 -27.79 -11.22 7.84
N LEU A 307 -26.54 -11.06 8.28
CA LEU A 307 -25.53 -10.30 7.54
C LEU A 307 -25.31 -10.87 6.14
N TRP A 308 -25.17 -12.19 6.00
CA TRP A 308 -24.96 -12.81 4.68
C TRP A 308 -26.17 -12.66 3.74
N VAL A 309 -27.39 -12.69 4.26
CA VAL A 309 -28.60 -12.34 3.49
C VAL A 309 -28.53 -10.88 3.01
N VAL A 310 -28.12 -9.95 3.88
CA VAL A 310 -27.92 -8.54 3.51
C VAL A 310 -26.85 -8.42 2.42
N LEU A 311 -25.74 -9.16 2.50
CA LEU A 311 -24.68 -9.15 1.48
C LEU A 311 -25.16 -9.71 0.14
N ALA A 312 -26.00 -10.76 0.15
CA ALA A 312 -26.61 -11.31 -1.04
C ALA A 312 -27.57 -10.30 -1.71
N LEU A 313 -28.47 -9.68 -0.93
CA LEU A 313 -29.35 -8.62 -1.43
C LEU A 313 -28.55 -7.43 -1.98
N ARG A 314 -27.53 -6.99 -1.25
CA ARG A 314 -26.61 -5.91 -1.65
C ARG A 314 -25.95 -6.20 -2.99
N SER A 315 -25.56 -7.45 -3.23
CA SER A 315 -24.86 -7.86 -4.46
C SER A 315 -25.67 -7.62 -5.74
N LEU A 316 -27.00 -7.46 -5.63
CA LEU A 316 -27.91 -7.12 -6.74
C LEU A 316 -28.36 -5.65 -6.68
N ILE A 317 -28.82 -5.20 -5.51
CA ILE A 317 -29.46 -3.88 -5.35
C ILE A 317 -28.46 -2.75 -5.63
N MET A 318 -27.25 -2.84 -5.07
CA MET A 318 -26.26 -1.76 -5.21
C MET A 318 -25.75 -1.61 -6.65
N PRO A 319 -25.41 -2.68 -7.40
CA PRO A 319 -25.03 -2.53 -8.80
C PRO A 319 -26.15 -1.98 -9.67
N LEU A 320 -27.39 -2.46 -9.50
CA LEU A 320 -28.52 -1.93 -10.26
C LEU A 320 -28.78 -0.45 -9.97
N TRP A 321 -28.70 -0.04 -8.70
CA TRP A 321 -28.84 1.36 -8.31
C TRP A 321 -27.70 2.22 -8.88
N GLN A 322 -26.46 1.72 -8.83
CA GLN A 322 -25.29 2.37 -9.42
C GLN A 322 -25.42 2.52 -10.94
N TRP A 323 -25.94 1.50 -11.62
CA TRP A 323 -26.19 1.51 -13.06
C TRP A 323 -27.30 2.50 -13.42
N HIS A 324 -28.37 2.54 -12.64
CA HIS A 324 -29.44 3.51 -12.79
C HIS A 324 -28.91 4.94 -12.66
N LEU A 325 -28.20 5.26 -11.58
CA LEU A 325 -27.62 6.59 -11.35
C LEU A 325 -26.63 7.00 -12.46
N ALA A 326 -25.83 6.05 -12.95
CA ALA A 326 -24.92 6.29 -14.06
C ALA A 326 -25.66 6.61 -15.37
N ARG A 327 -26.81 5.97 -15.63
CA ARG A 327 -27.63 6.21 -16.83
C ARG A 327 -28.45 7.49 -16.74
N THR A 328 -29.15 7.74 -15.63
CA THR A 328 -30.15 8.81 -15.54
C THR A 328 -29.58 10.13 -15.07
N ARG A 329 -28.61 10.12 -14.15
CA ARG A 329 -28.09 11.33 -13.52
C ARG A 329 -26.66 11.68 -13.91
N HIS A 330 -25.99 10.81 -14.68
CA HIS A 330 -24.56 10.92 -15.02
C HIS A 330 -23.64 11.19 -13.81
N ARG A 331 -24.10 10.81 -12.60
CA ARG A 331 -23.42 11.02 -11.33
C ARG A 331 -23.46 9.71 -10.53
N PRO A 332 -22.58 8.74 -10.85
CA PRO A 332 -22.49 7.50 -10.10
C PRO A 332 -22.05 7.75 -8.65
N LEU A 333 -22.32 6.78 -7.77
CA LEU A 333 -21.86 6.81 -6.38
C LEU A 333 -20.34 6.98 -6.32
N ARG A 334 -19.91 7.83 -5.38
CA ARG A 334 -18.49 8.09 -5.15
C ARG A 334 -17.82 6.85 -4.52
N PRO A 335 -16.57 6.56 -4.87
CA PRO A 335 -15.80 5.47 -4.23
C PRO A 335 -15.76 5.55 -2.70
N GLY A 336 -15.72 6.75 -2.13
CA GLY A 336 -15.73 6.94 -0.68
C GLY A 336 -16.99 6.40 0.00
N THR A 337 -18.18 6.63 -0.59
CA THR A 337 -19.45 6.12 -0.05
C THR A 337 -19.49 4.60 -0.04
N MET A 338 -19.02 3.96 -1.12
CA MET A 338 -18.91 2.51 -1.19
C MET A 338 -17.91 1.98 -0.16
N GLY A 339 -16.82 2.70 0.09
CA GLY A 339 -15.84 2.38 1.14
C GLY A 339 -16.44 2.41 2.55
N VAL A 340 -17.27 3.41 2.88
CA VAL A 340 -17.93 3.48 4.20
C VAL A 340 -18.87 2.29 4.41
N VAL A 341 -19.66 1.93 3.39
CA VAL A 341 -20.53 0.74 3.45
C VAL A 341 -19.70 -0.52 3.71
N GLU A 342 -18.56 -0.67 3.03
CA GLU A 342 -17.68 -1.82 3.23
C GLU A 342 -17.08 -1.86 4.65
N ILE A 343 -16.70 -0.72 5.23
CA ILE A 343 -16.20 -0.64 6.61
C ILE A 343 -17.30 -1.08 7.59
N VAL A 344 -18.53 -0.59 7.43
CA VAL A 344 -19.67 -0.99 8.28
C VAL A 344 -19.92 -2.49 8.18
N MET A 345 -19.90 -3.06 6.97
CA MET A 345 -20.07 -4.50 6.76
C MET A 345 -18.91 -5.32 7.33
N CYS A 346 -17.66 -4.83 7.26
CA CYS A 346 -16.51 -5.47 7.90
C CYS A 346 -16.65 -5.49 9.44
N VAL A 347 -17.10 -4.39 10.04
CA VAL A 347 -17.36 -4.32 11.49
C VAL A 347 -18.49 -5.26 11.87
N ALA A 348 -19.60 -5.26 11.12
CA ALA A 348 -20.70 -6.19 11.34
C ALA A 348 -20.25 -7.65 11.19
N PHE A 349 -19.42 -7.97 10.20
CA PHE A 349 -18.83 -9.30 10.02
C PHE A 349 -18.04 -9.72 11.27
N LEU A 350 -17.14 -8.85 11.75
CA LEU A 350 -16.34 -9.12 12.92
C LEU A 350 -17.20 -9.31 14.18
N VAL A 351 -18.16 -8.42 14.41
CA VAL A 351 -19.04 -8.48 15.58
C VAL A 351 -19.87 -9.76 15.53
N THR A 352 -20.54 -10.04 14.41
CA THR A 352 -21.45 -11.20 14.30
C THR A 352 -20.74 -12.55 14.37
N VAL A 353 -19.48 -12.64 13.94
CA VAL A 353 -18.69 -13.88 14.08
C VAL A 353 -18.09 -14.04 15.48
N ALA A 354 -17.90 -12.94 16.21
CA ALA A 354 -17.36 -12.93 17.56
C ALA A 354 -18.43 -13.06 18.66
N THR A 355 -19.67 -12.67 18.38
CA THR A 355 -20.81 -12.84 19.29
C THR A 355 -21.16 -14.32 19.40
N ARG A 356 -21.15 -14.84 20.63
CA ARG A 356 -21.59 -16.20 20.95
C ARG A 356 -23.10 -16.28 21.10
#